data_AF-A0A967VPU5-F1
#
_entry.id   AF-A0A967VPU5-F1
#
_cell.length_a   1.000
_cell.length_b   1.000
_cell.length_c   1.000
_cell.angle_alpha   90.00
_cell.angle_beta   90.00
_cell.angle_gamma   90.00
#
_symmetry.space_group_name_H-M   'P 1'
#
loop_
_entity.id
_entity.type
_entity.pdbx_description
1 polymer ?
#
loop_
_entity_poly.entity_id
_entity_poly.type
_entity_poly.pdbx_seq_one_letter_code
_entity_poly.pdbx_strand_id
1 'polypeptide(L)' 'MSPSTRRRIDHLVHAVDDLDAAAAAYEDLGFLVTPRADHPFGTSNRLVILDR' A
#
# COMPACT_ATOMS: atom_id res chain seq x y z
N MET A 1 -12.96 22.92 -24.77
CA MET A 1 -12.02 22.14 -23.93
C MET A 1 -12.85 21.41 -22.89
N SER A 2 -12.85 20.08 -22.91
CA SER A 2 -13.43 19.28 -21.82
C SER A 2 -12.66 19.60 -20.51
N PRO A 3 -13.30 19.67 -19.33
CA PRO A 3 -12.56 19.90 -18.10
C PRO A 3 -11.55 18.76 -17.95
N SER A 4 -10.25 19.06 -17.88
CA SER A 4 -9.28 18.06 -17.44
C SER A 4 -9.60 17.76 -15.98
N THR A 5 -10.31 16.67 -15.71
CA THR A 5 -10.46 16.16 -14.35
C THR A 5 -9.04 15.90 -13.84
N ARG A 6 -8.63 16.61 -12.79
CA ARG A 6 -7.32 16.36 -12.19
C ARG A 6 -7.28 14.89 -11.78
N ARG A 7 -6.40 14.11 -12.40
CA ARG A 7 -6.18 12.72 -11.98
C ARG A 7 -5.59 12.76 -10.58
N ARG A 8 -6.23 12.07 -9.64
CA ARG A 8 -5.73 11.91 -8.27
C ARG A 8 -4.78 10.73 -8.22
N ILE A 9 -3.84 10.77 -7.28
CA ILE A 9 -3.05 9.59 -6.91
C ILE A 9 -3.99 8.65 -6.16
N ASP A 10 -4.05 7.42 -6.60
CA ASP A 10 -4.87 6.37 -5.98
C ASP A 10 -4.09 5.69 -4.85
N HIS A 11 -2.91 5.18 -5.15
CA HIS A 11 -1.97 4.59 -4.21
C HIS A 11 -0.53 4.70 -4.72
N LEU A 12 0.44 4.38 -3.87
CA LEU A 12 1.83 4.18 -4.24
C LEU A 12 2.25 2.75 -3.90
N VAL A 13 3.25 2.22 -4.60
CA VAL A 13 3.87 0.93 -4.29
C VAL A 13 5.26 1.19 -3.73
N HIS A 14 5.50 0.70 -2.52
CA HIS A 14 6.82 0.70 -1.88
C HIS A 14 7.36 -0.73 -1.93
N ALA A 15 8.26 -1.01 -2.88
CA ALA A 15 8.90 -2.32 -2.98
C ALA A 15 9.98 -2.45 -1.91
N VAL A 16 9.95 -3.56 -1.18
CA VAL A 16 10.84 -3.86 -0.06
C VAL A 16 11.27 -5.33 -0.14
N ASP A 17 12.43 -5.64 0.44
CA ASP A 17 12.94 -7.02 0.48
C ASP A 17 12.24 -7.87 1.56
N ASP A 18 11.77 -7.24 2.63
CA ASP A 18 11.04 -7.89 3.74
C ASP A 18 9.70 -7.19 4.00
N LEU A 19 8.62 -7.85 3.57
CA LEU A 19 7.27 -7.32 3.67
C LEU A 19 6.76 -7.27 5.12
N ASP A 20 7.17 -8.22 5.95
CA ASP A 20 6.68 -8.31 7.33
C ASP A 20 7.38 -7.27 8.20
N ALA A 21 8.68 -7.04 8.00
CA ALA A 21 9.41 -5.96 8.66
C ALA A 21 8.88 -4.57 8.28
N ALA A 22 8.60 -4.33 7.00
CA ALA A 22 8.03 -3.06 6.56
C ALA A 22 6.62 -2.83 7.14
N ALA A 23 5.80 -3.89 7.19
CA ALA A 23 4.47 -3.83 7.76
C ALA A 23 4.49 -3.48 9.25
N ALA A 24 5.35 -4.13 10.03
CA ALA A 24 5.52 -3.83 11.46
C ALA A 24 5.92 -2.36 11.67
N ALA A 25 6.83 -1.83 10.84
CA ALA A 25 7.21 -0.42 10.93
C ALA A 25 6.04 0.55 10.69
N TYR A 26 5.13 0.25 9.76
CA TYR A 26 3.93 1.07 9.55
C TYR A 26 2.88 0.88 10.65
N GLU A 27 2.73 -0.32 11.20
CA GLU A 27 1.88 -0.58 12.37
C GLU A 27 2.37 0.20 13.60
N ASP A 28 3.69 0.23 13.85
CA ASP A 28 4.30 1.01 14.93
C ASP A 28 4.12 2.53 14.77
N LEU A 29 4.05 3.01 13.52
CA LEU A 29 3.68 4.39 13.20
C LEU A 29 2.18 4.69 13.38
N GLY A 30 1.38 3.69 13.75
CA GLY A 30 -0.04 3.82 14.02
C GLY A 30 -0.94 3.67 12.79
N PHE A 31 -0.41 3.24 11.65
CA PHE A 31 -1.24 2.96 10.49
C PHE A 31 -2.01 1.65 10.65
N LEU A 32 -3.21 1.60 10.07
CA LEU A 32 -3.89 0.33 9.83
C LEU A 32 -3.20 -0.37 8.65
N VAL A 33 -2.70 -1.58 8.89
CA VAL A 33 -2.10 -2.43 7.86
C VAL A 33 -2.95 -3.68 7.68
N THR A 34 -3.28 -4.02 6.43
CA THR A 34 -4.08 -5.21 6.13
C THR A 34 -3.26 -6.50 6.32
N PRO A 35 -3.92 -7.66 6.42
CA PRO A 35 -3.24 -8.95 6.27
C PRO A 35 -2.47 -9.03 4.95
N ARG A 36 -1.50 -9.95 4.92
CA ARG A 36 -0.74 -10.27 3.70
C ARG A 36 -1.67 -10.85 2.65
N ALA A 37 -1.55 -10.35 1.42
CA ALA A 37 -2.14 -10.96 0.24
C ALA A 37 -1.03 -11.46 -0.69
N ASP A 38 -1.14 -12.71 -1.11
CA ASP A 38 -0.21 -13.35 -2.03
C ASP A 38 -0.78 -13.35 -3.43
N HIS A 39 0.02 -12.92 -4.40
CA HIS A 39 -0.35 -12.96 -5.80
C HIS A 39 0.13 -14.25 -6.46
N PRO A 40 -0.64 -14.82 -7.39
CA PRO A 40 -0.26 -16.07 -8.08
C PRO A 40 0.98 -15.92 -8.98
N PHE A 41 1.47 -14.70 -9.19
CA PHE A 41 2.65 -14.38 -9.98
C PHE A 41 3.91 -14.08 -9.14
N GLY A 42 3.91 -14.40 -7.84
CA GLY A 42 5.14 -14.49 -7.04
C GLY A 42 5.51 -13.26 -6.21
N THR A 43 4.63 -12.27 -6.09
CA THR A 43 4.79 -11.17 -5.13
C THR A 43 3.71 -11.23 -4.07
N SER A 44 3.94 -10.56 -2.95
CA SER A 44 2.95 -10.38 -1.90
C SER A 44 2.87 -8.91 -1.53
N ASN A 45 1.74 -8.47 -1.00
CA ASN A 45 1.60 -7.12 -0.48
C ASN A 45 0.88 -7.09 0.87
N ARG A 46 0.97 -5.93 1.51
CA ARG A 46 0.11 -5.47 2.58
C ARG A 46 -0.26 -4.02 2.26
N LEU A 47 -1.48 -3.61 2.58
CA LEU A 47 -1.95 -2.26 2.31
C LEU A 47 -1.87 -1.43 3.59
N VAL A 48 -1.18 -0.29 3.51
CA VAL A 48 -1.19 0.77 4.52
C VAL A 48 -2.37 1.70 4.21
N ILE A 49 -3.32 1.84 5.12
CA ILE A 49 -4.53 2.64 4.89
C ILE A 49 -4.30 4.09 5.33
N LEU A 50 -4.40 5.04 4.39
CA LEU A 50 -4.17 6.47 4.65
C LEU A 50 -5.43 7.20 5.16
N ASP A 51 -6.56 7.02 4.50
CA ASP A 51 -7.83 7.64 4.85
C ASP A 51 -8.93 6.56 4.96
N ARG A 52 -9.84 6.70 5.94
CA ARG A 52 -11.05 5.87 6.07
C ARG A 52 -12.25 6.54 5.43
#